data_AF-Q2J914-F1
#
_entry.id   AF-Q2J914-F1
#
_cell.length_a   1.000
_cell.length_b   1.000
_cell.length_c   1.000
_cell.angle_alpha   90.00
_cell.angle_beta   90.00
_cell.angle_gamma   90.00
#
_symmetry.space_group_name_H-M   'P 1'
#
loop_
_entity.id
_entity.type
_entity.pdbx_description
1 polymer ?
#
loop_
_entity_poly.entity_id
_entity_poly.type
_entity_poly.pdbx_seq_one_letter_code
_entity_poly.pdbx_strand_id
1 'polypeptide(L)'
;MTISRQPAEHDPAEATIPRREPQWSPNVARATRILFESLIGDDPPVRIALWDGSVLGPDTTTRILVRSPEALRRILFRPGELGFARAFVAGEIDVEGDIFAALAVRRGIAGAGSRLTGATARAAATLLRELGPRMPAPPPEEARLRGRQHTRDRDAAAISHHYDVSNAFYRLILGPTMTYSCGVWESEQVGLDAAQNAKHELVCRKLGLRPGERLLDIGCGWGSMLIHAARHHGVRGVGVTISVEQATQARRLVAEADLADVIEIRLQDYREIPDGPFDAISSIGMVEHVGRAMLPTYFDQLYRLLRPGGRLLNHGISFPGDPAGARRARPGLGPVPLPRGRDFLQRYVFPDGELHEIGVMVSLMQAAGFEARHVESLREHYALTLRAWVRLLEKNWPAAVGMVGAGRARVWRLYMAGSALSFESGRTQIHQTLAVRPDAGTAGMPLRPRFESPTTAPSQSTAPTPTTAPTPTTAPSQSTAG
;
A
#
# COMPACT_ATOMS: atom_id res chain seq x y z
N MET A 1 -44.88 -40.71 39.88
CA MET A 1 -44.08 -39.77 40.71
C MET A 1 -42.67 -39.87 40.16
N THR A 2 -42.05 -38.90 39.49
CA THR A 2 -42.06 -37.45 39.67
C THR A 2 -41.67 -36.78 38.34
N ILE A 3 -42.10 -35.53 38.19
CA ILE A 3 -42.33 -34.75 36.98
C ILE A 3 -41.04 -34.32 36.24
N SER A 4 -41.08 -34.44 34.92
CA SER A 4 -40.18 -33.84 33.93
C SER A 4 -40.35 -32.31 33.86
N ARG A 5 -39.24 -31.55 33.87
CA ARG A 5 -39.22 -30.13 33.47
C ARG A 5 -38.06 -29.89 32.50
N GLN A 6 -38.41 -29.53 31.27
CA GLN A 6 -37.52 -28.92 30.29
C GLN A 6 -37.03 -27.55 30.80
N PRO A 7 -35.78 -27.13 30.49
CA PRO A 7 -35.39 -25.74 30.66
C PRO A 7 -35.98 -24.90 29.52
N ALA A 8 -36.64 -23.81 29.90
CA ALA A 8 -37.26 -22.84 29.01
C ALA A 8 -36.22 -22.07 28.18
N GLU A 9 -36.54 -21.83 26.91
CA GLU A 9 -35.89 -20.85 26.05
C GLU A 9 -35.87 -19.48 26.75
N HIS A 10 -34.67 -18.94 26.97
CA HIS A 10 -34.48 -17.56 27.35
C HIS A 10 -34.20 -16.75 26.09
N ASP A 11 -35.24 -16.07 25.62
CA ASP A 11 -35.14 -14.94 24.70
C ASP A 11 -34.44 -13.79 25.44
N PRO A 12 -33.24 -13.33 25.02
CA PRO A 12 -32.63 -12.18 25.66
C PRO A 12 -33.35 -10.93 25.16
N ALA A 13 -34.40 -10.55 25.88
CA ALA A 13 -35.04 -9.26 25.80
C ALA A 13 -33.95 -8.18 25.75
N GLU A 14 -33.93 -7.48 24.62
CA GLU A 14 -33.10 -6.33 24.32
C GLU A 14 -33.34 -5.26 25.39
N ALA A 15 -32.50 -5.24 26.42
CA ALA A 15 -32.49 -4.19 27.43
C ALA A 15 -32.06 -2.88 26.76
N THR A 16 -33.03 -2.19 26.17
CA THR A 16 -32.89 -0.86 25.58
C THR A 16 -32.63 0.12 26.72
N ILE A 17 -31.35 0.34 27.02
CA ILE A 17 -30.93 1.51 27.79
C ILE A 17 -31.40 2.73 26.99
N PRO A 18 -32.22 3.63 27.54
CA PRO A 18 -32.66 4.81 26.81
C PRO A 18 -31.41 5.66 26.51
N ARG A 19 -30.96 5.66 25.26
CA ARG A 19 -29.99 6.64 24.77
C ARG A 19 -30.67 8.01 24.84
N ARG A 20 -30.38 8.79 25.88
CA ARG A 20 -30.59 10.24 25.84
C ARG A 20 -29.65 10.78 24.76
N GLU A 21 -30.15 10.84 23.53
CA GLU A 21 -29.48 11.60 22.48
C GLU A 21 -29.46 13.07 22.92
N PRO A 22 -28.29 13.71 22.98
CA PRO A 22 -28.25 15.15 23.17
C PRO A 22 -29.04 15.81 22.02
N GLN A 23 -30.18 16.43 22.33
CA GLN A 23 -30.90 17.29 21.40
C GLN A 23 -30.07 18.56 21.19
N TRP A 24 -29.23 18.56 20.17
CA TRP A 24 -28.46 19.73 19.77
C TRP A 24 -29.39 20.80 19.18
N SER A 25 -29.06 22.08 19.38
CA SER A 25 -29.95 23.18 19.00
C SER A 25 -30.18 23.23 17.47
N PRO A 26 -31.35 23.68 16.99
CA PRO A 26 -31.61 23.87 15.56
C PRO A 26 -30.58 24.79 14.86
N ASN A 27 -29.90 25.65 15.63
CA ASN A 27 -28.82 26.50 15.14
C ASN A 27 -27.58 25.70 14.76
N VAL A 28 -27.21 24.67 15.55
CA VAL A 28 -26.11 23.76 15.24
C VAL A 28 -26.42 23.01 13.96
N ALA A 29 -27.62 22.45 13.82
CA ALA A 29 -28.06 21.75 12.61
C ALA A 29 -27.97 22.63 11.34
N ARG A 30 -28.51 23.86 11.41
CA ARG A 30 -28.45 24.81 10.30
C ARG A 30 -27.02 25.22 9.95
N ALA A 31 -26.20 25.54 10.95
CA ALA A 31 -24.81 25.91 10.75
C ALA A 31 -23.98 24.75 10.17
N THR A 32 -24.29 23.53 10.58
CA THR A 32 -23.68 22.30 10.07
C THR A 32 -23.95 22.13 8.58
N ARG A 33 -25.21 22.27 8.15
CA ARG A 33 -25.59 22.21 6.74
C ARG A 33 -24.81 23.20 5.89
N ILE A 34 -24.79 24.48 6.31
CA ILE A 34 -24.05 25.55 5.61
C ILE A 34 -22.55 25.21 5.52
N LEU A 35 -21.96 24.70 6.59
CA LEU A 35 -20.54 24.32 6.61
C LEU A 35 -20.26 23.14 5.66
N PHE A 36 -21.08 22.09 5.68
CA PHE A 36 -20.92 20.92 4.82
C PHE A 36 -21.15 21.23 3.34
N GLU A 37 -22.18 22.00 3.00
CA GLU A 37 -22.43 22.49 1.62
C GLU A 37 -21.24 23.32 1.13
N SER A 38 -20.68 24.19 1.97
CA SER A 38 -19.47 24.96 1.62
C SER A 38 -18.23 24.07 1.41
N LEU A 39 -18.05 23.04 2.25
CA LEU A 39 -16.89 22.15 2.21
C LEU A 39 -16.96 21.10 1.09
N ILE A 40 -18.14 20.57 0.80
CA ILE A 40 -18.32 19.43 -0.12
C ILE A 40 -18.92 19.87 -1.46
N GLY A 41 -19.68 20.97 -1.46
CA GLY A 41 -20.48 21.43 -2.60
C GLY A 41 -21.94 21.03 -2.47
N ASP A 42 -22.77 21.63 -3.32
CA ASP A 42 -24.23 21.47 -3.29
C ASP A 42 -24.71 20.11 -3.82
N ASP A 43 -23.84 19.37 -4.53
CA ASP A 43 -24.12 18.05 -5.09
C ASP A 43 -23.01 17.05 -4.69
N PRO A 44 -23.01 16.57 -3.42
CA PRO A 44 -22.04 15.58 -2.97
C PRO A 44 -22.26 14.23 -3.69
N PRO A 45 -21.20 13.47 -3.99
CA PRO A 45 -21.30 12.20 -4.70
C PRO A 45 -21.98 11.07 -3.88
N VAL A 46 -22.22 11.29 -2.59
CA VAL A 46 -22.86 10.33 -1.68
C VAL A 46 -23.78 11.05 -0.70
N ARG A 47 -24.78 10.33 -0.19
CA ARG A 47 -25.68 10.80 0.87
C ARG A 47 -24.89 11.06 2.16
N ILE A 48 -25.19 12.18 2.82
CA ILE A 48 -24.66 12.52 4.15
C ILE A 48 -25.82 12.55 5.12
N ALA A 49 -25.78 11.73 6.17
CA ALA A 49 -26.77 11.73 7.24
C ALA A 49 -26.15 12.32 8.51
N LEU A 50 -26.82 13.31 9.10
CA LEU A 50 -26.40 13.96 10.33
C LEU A 50 -27.07 13.30 11.55
N TRP A 51 -26.53 13.56 12.73
CA TRP A 51 -26.98 12.97 14.01
C TRP A 51 -28.41 13.36 14.40
N ASP A 52 -28.96 14.43 13.81
CA ASP A 52 -30.32 14.91 14.04
C ASP A 52 -31.34 14.31 13.05
N GLY A 53 -30.92 13.36 12.23
CA GLY A 53 -31.73 12.72 11.19
C GLY A 53 -31.81 13.53 9.88
N SER A 54 -31.25 14.75 9.84
CA SER A 54 -31.22 15.51 8.59
C SER A 54 -30.23 14.90 7.59
N VAL A 55 -30.53 15.09 6.31
CA VAL A 55 -29.76 14.50 5.21
C VAL A 55 -29.36 15.57 4.20
N LEU A 56 -28.18 15.41 3.61
CA LEU A 56 -27.65 16.21 2.51
C LEU A 56 -27.28 15.28 1.35
N GLY A 57 -27.42 15.78 0.12
CA GLY A 57 -27.02 15.04 -1.08
C GLY A 57 -28.05 14.07 -1.64
N PRO A 58 -27.70 13.39 -2.74
CA PRO A 58 -28.57 12.44 -3.42
C PRO A 58 -28.82 11.18 -2.57
N ASP A 59 -29.90 10.47 -2.86
CA ASP A 59 -30.16 9.17 -2.23
C ASP A 59 -29.30 8.08 -2.88
N THR A 60 -28.25 7.65 -2.17
CA THR A 60 -27.27 6.68 -2.65
C THR A 60 -27.11 5.51 -1.69
N THR A 61 -26.65 4.37 -2.20
CA THR A 61 -26.37 3.17 -1.40
C THR A 61 -25.23 3.37 -0.39
N THR A 62 -24.31 4.29 -0.67
CA THR A 62 -23.25 4.69 0.26
C THR A 62 -23.68 5.94 1.03
N ARG A 63 -23.43 5.95 2.35
CA ARG A 63 -23.79 7.05 3.25
C ARG A 63 -22.61 7.43 4.14
N ILE A 64 -22.30 8.72 4.21
CA ILE A 64 -21.44 9.27 5.27
C ILE A 64 -22.33 9.61 6.46
N LEU A 65 -22.02 9.03 7.62
CA LEU A 65 -22.75 9.27 8.85
C LEU A 65 -21.97 10.23 9.74
N VAL A 66 -22.52 11.39 10.02
CA VAL A 66 -21.98 12.31 11.03
C VAL A 66 -22.72 12.05 12.33
N ARG A 67 -22.14 11.21 13.19
CA ARG A 67 -22.77 10.72 14.42
C ARG A 67 -22.73 11.74 15.57
N SER A 68 -21.88 12.74 15.47
CA SER A 68 -21.72 13.77 16.51
C SER A 68 -21.29 15.12 15.92
N PRO A 69 -21.81 16.25 16.45
CA PRO A 69 -21.32 17.58 16.08
C PRO A 69 -19.86 17.81 16.49
N GLU A 70 -19.28 17.00 17.39
CA GLU A 70 -17.85 17.04 17.71
C GLU A 70 -16.96 16.86 16.47
N ALA A 71 -17.44 16.13 15.45
CA ALA A 71 -16.77 15.99 14.16
C ALA A 71 -16.47 17.37 13.53
N LEU A 72 -17.41 18.30 13.65
CA LEU A 72 -17.29 19.64 13.09
C LEU A 72 -16.23 20.46 13.80
N ARG A 73 -16.10 20.32 15.13
CA ARG A 73 -15.04 20.99 15.88
C ARG A 73 -13.68 20.51 15.37
N ARG A 74 -13.49 19.22 15.16
CA ARG A 74 -12.22 18.67 14.63
C ARG A 74 -11.90 19.23 13.25
N ILE A 75 -12.90 19.31 12.37
CA ILE A 75 -12.76 19.86 11.02
C ILE A 75 -12.45 21.37 11.07
N LEU A 76 -13.12 22.14 11.93
CA LEU A 76 -12.90 23.59 12.07
C LEU A 76 -11.52 23.93 12.67
N PHE A 77 -11.09 23.22 13.72
CA PHE A 77 -9.79 23.46 14.35
C PHE A 77 -8.61 22.94 13.53
N ARG A 78 -8.83 21.91 12.71
CA ARG A 78 -7.82 21.34 11.80
C ARG A 78 -8.42 21.20 10.40
N PRO A 79 -8.54 22.31 9.65
CA PRO A 79 -9.07 22.26 8.30
C PRO A 79 -8.20 21.39 7.38
N GLY A 80 -8.83 20.84 6.34
CA GLY A 80 -8.22 19.86 5.43
C GLY A 80 -8.44 18.41 5.88
N GLU A 81 -7.64 17.49 5.33
CA GLU A 81 -7.86 16.04 5.49
C GLU A 81 -7.75 15.56 6.94
N LEU A 82 -6.91 16.20 7.77
CA LEU A 82 -6.63 15.72 9.13
C LEU A 82 -7.83 15.86 10.08
N GLY A 83 -8.61 16.94 9.99
CA GLY A 83 -9.79 17.11 10.83
C GLY A 83 -10.84 16.03 10.57
N PHE A 84 -11.10 15.74 9.30
CA PHE A 84 -11.97 14.63 8.88
C PHE A 84 -11.42 13.27 9.34
N ALA A 85 -10.12 13.03 9.16
CA ALA A 85 -9.50 11.78 9.59
C ALA A 85 -9.63 11.56 11.10
N ARG A 86 -9.40 12.61 11.92
CA ARG A 86 -9.58 12.53 13.37
C ARG A 86 -11.03 12.24 13.76
N ALA A 87 -11.99 12.87 13.10
CA ALA A 87 -13.41 12.61 13.33
C ALA A 87 -13.81 11.18 12.94
N PHE A 88 -13.26 10.66 11.84
CA PHE A 88 -13.47 9.27 11.42
C PHE A 88 -12.88 8.29 12.42
N VAL A 89 -11.62 8.47 12.82
CA VAL A 89 -10.95 7.59 13.80
C VAL A 89 -11.66 7.60 15.16
N ALA A 90 -12.13 8.77 15.61
CA ALA A 90 -12.91 8.91 16.85
C ALA A 90 -14.31 8.29 16.77
N GLY A 91 -14.78 7.86 15.59
CA GLY A 91 -16.13 7.33 15.37
C GLY A 91 -17.22 8.39 15.33
N GLU A 92 -16.84 9.67 15.19
CA GLU A 92 -17.78 10.79 15.05
C GLU A 92 -18.26 10.93 13.60
N ILE A 93 -17.44 10.47 12.64
CA ILE A 93 -17.83 10.23 11.25
C ILE A 93 -17.68 8.74 10.96
N ASP A 94 -18.63 8.17 10.23
CA ASP A 94 -18.59 6.78 9.78
C ASP A 94 -19.07 6.66 8.34
N VAL A 95 -18.84 5.48 7.74
CA VAL A 95 -19.29 5.20 6.37
C VAL A 95 -20.02 3.88 6.32
N GLU A 96 -21.28 3.94 5.89
CA GLU A 96 -22.08 2.79 5.47
C GLU A 96 -22.00 2.65 3.95
N GLY A 97 -21.79 1.42 3.46
CA GLY A 97 -21.54 1.16 2.05
C GLY A 97 -20.06 1.30 1.66
N ASP A 98 -19.80 1.73 0.43
CA ASP A 98 -18.46 1.72 -0.17
C ASP A 98 -17.59 2.90 0.33
N ILE A 99 -16.51 2.59 1.04
CA ILE A 99 -15.54 3.58 1.53
C ILE A 99 -14.90 4.37 0.39
N PHE A 100 -14.71 3.77 -0.79
CA PHE A 100 -14.11 4.44 -1.94
C PHE A 100 -15.06 5.49 -2.53
N ALA A 101 -16.36 5.17 -2.63
CA ALA A 101 -17.40 6.13 -3.01
C ALA A 101 -17.49 7.28 -1.99
N ALA A 102 -17.46 6.98 -0.68
CA ALA A 102 -17.48 8.01 0.35
C ALA A 102 -16.27 8.96 0.26
N LEU A 103 -15.07 8.42 -0.01
CA LEU A 103 -13.86 9.22 -0.18
C LEU A 103 -13.86 10.07 -1.46
N ALA A 104 -14.79 9.89 -2.39
CA ALA A 104 -14.93 10.77 -3.56
C ALA A 104 -15.24 12.23 -3.15
N VAL A 105 -15.87 12.43 -1.98
CA VAL A 105 -16.15 13.74 -1.36
C VAL A 105 -14.89 14.61 -1.20
N ARG A 106 -13.71 14.00 -1.08
CA ARG A 106 -12.43 14.72 -0.96
C ARG A 106 -12.16 15.71 -2.10
N ARG A 107 -12.73 15.47 -3.29
CA ARG A 107 -12.62 16.39 -4.44
C ARG A 107 -13.25 17.74 -4.14
N GLY A 108 -14.39 17.75 -3.45
CA GLY A 108 -15.06 18.98 -3.00
C GLY A 108 -14.25 19.72 -1.93
N ILE A 109 -13.70 18.97 -0.96
CA ILE A 109 -12.90 19.51 0.16
C ILE A 109 -11.65 20.24 -0.35
N ALA A 110 -10.95 19.67 -1.34
CA ALA A 110 -9.77 20.31 -1.94
C ALA A 110 -10.09 21.65 -2.64
N GLY A 111 -11.33 21.85 -3.08
CA GLY A 111 -11.82 23.09 -3.67
C GLY A 111 -12.47 24.06 -2.68
N ALA A 112 -12.64 23.69 -1.40
CA ALA A 112 -13.39 24.48 -0.43
C ALA A 112 -12.75 25.84 -0.07
N GLY A 113 -11.42 25.98 -0.23
CA GLY A 113 -10.71 27.22 0.05
C GLY A 113 -11.18 28.43 -0.77
N SER A 114 -11.81 28.20 -1.94
CA SER A 114 -12.38 29.25 -2.78
C SER A 114 -13.86 29.55 -2.49
N ARG A 115 -14.51 28.84 -1.55
CA ARG A 115 -15.95 28.92 -1.24
C ARG A 115 -16.27 29.54 0.12
N LEU A 116 -15.30 30.19 0.76
CA LEU A 116 -15.51 30.84 2.06
C LEU A 116 -16.41 32.08 1.89
N THR A 117 -17.69 31.92 2.22
CA THR A 117 -18.66 33.02 2.22
C THR A 117 -18.83 33.61 3.63
N GLY A 118 -19.42 34.80 3.74
CA GLY A 118 -19.84 35.35 5.03
C GLY A 118 -20.84 34.46 5.78
N ALA A 119 -21.63 33.64 5.06
CA ALA A 119 -22.52 32.65 5.68
C ALA A 119 -21.74 31.49 6.30
N THR A 120 -20.71 30.97 5.61
CA THR A 120 -19.80 29.94 6.14
C THR A 120 -19.08 30.42 7.40
N ALA A 121 -18.61 31.67 7.42
CA ALA A 121 -17.95 32.26 8.59
C ALA A 121 -18.90 32.37 9.80
N ARG A 122 -20.15 32.82 9.58
CA ARG A 122 -21.17 32.87 10.64
C ARG A 122 -21.56 31.48 11.15
N ALA A 123 -21.64 30.50 10.25
CA ALA A 123 -21.90 29.11 10.61
C ALA A 123 -20.77 28.55 11.48
N ALA A 124 -19.51 28.74 11.08
CA ALA A 124 -18.35 28.33 11.88
C ALA A 124 -18.33 29.00 13.26
N ALA A 125 -18.61 30.31 13.34
CA ALA A 125 -18.71 31.03 14.60
C ALA A 125 -19.84 30.51 15.50
N THR A 126 -21.00 30.18 14.91
CA THR A 126 -22.13 29.56 15.63
C THR A 126 -21.72 28.21 16.20
N LEU A 127 -21.08 27.35 15.40
CA LEU A 127 -20.61 26.04 15.85
C LEU A 127 -19.57 26.16 16.96
N LEU A 128 -18.61 27.09 16.87
CA LEU A 128 -17.61 27.32 17.92
C LEU A 128 -18.22 27.84 19.23
N ARG A 129 -19.24 28.70 19.14
CA ARG A 129 -19.95 29.23 20.30
C ARG A 129 -20.80 28.16 21.00
N GLU A 130 -21.54 27.37 20.23
CA GLU A 130 -22.49 26.38 20.76
C GLU A 130 -21.82 25.07 21.19
N LEU A 131 -20.79 24.61 20.46
CA LEU A 131 -20.09 23.36 20.75
C LEU A 131 -18.85 23.56 21.65
N GLY A 132 -18.44 24.81 21.84
CA GLY A 132 -17.34 25.20 22.71
C GLY A 132 -16.01 25.43 21.97
N PRO A 133 -15.20 26.40 22.43
CA PRO A 133 -13.99 26.85 21.72
C PRO A 133 -12.76 25.99 22.00
N ARG A 134 -12.87 24.92 22.79
CA ARG A 134 -11.73 24.05 23.09
C ARG A 134 -11.49 23.08 21.93
N MET A 135 -10.27 22.97 21.44
CA MET A 135 -9.93 21.95 20.45
C MET A 135 -10.08 20.54 21.07
N PRO A 136 -10.83 19.61 20.44
CA PRO A 136 -10.91 18.23 20.91
C PRO A 136 -9.52 17.58 20.95
N ALA A 137 -9.27 16.76 21.98
CA ALA A 137 -8.03 16.00 22.04
C ALA A 137 -7.90 15.08 20.82
N PRO A 138 -6.69 14.90 20.26
CA PRO A 138 -6.48 13.91 19.19
C PRO A 138 -6.87 12.50 19.66
N PRO A 139 -7.38 11.64 18.77
CA PRO A 139 -7.57 10.23 19.05
C PRO A 139 -6.31 9.57 19.64
N PRO A 140 -6.46 8.59 20.55
CA PRO A 140 -5.32 7.91 21.18
C PRO A 140 -4.43 7.17 20.18
N GLU A 141 -4.95 6.83 19.00
CA GLU A 141 -4.21 6.18 17.90
C GLU A 141 -3.18 7.09 17.22
N GLU A 142 -3.21 8.42 17.47
CA GLU A 142 -2.23 9.35 16.88
C GLU A 142 -0.84 9.16 17.52
N ALA A 143 0.19 8.92 16.68
CA ALA A 143 1.58 8.71 17.08
C ALA A 143 2.15 9.89 17.87
N ARG A 144 2.94 9.58 18.91
CA ARG A 144 3.62 10.56 19.78
C ARG A 144 5.11 10.21 19.94
N LEU A 145 5.84 10.16 18.83
CA LEU A 145 7.28 9.86 18.84
C LEU A 145 8.13 11.04 19.38
N ARG A 146 9.20 10.71 20.12
CA ARG A 146 10.21 11.65 20.65
C ARG A 146 11.61 11.28 20.13
N GLY A 147 12.58 12.18 20.24
CA GLY A 147 13.98 11.93 19.84
C GLY A 147 14.32 12.42 18.41
N ARG A 148 15.58 12.26 17.99
CA ARG A 148 16.08 12.71 16.67
C ARG A 148 15.81 11.65 15.59
N GLN A 149 15.33 12.07 14.41
CA GLN A 149 15.09 11.20 13.25
C GLN A 149 16.36 10.43 12.82
N HIS A 150 16.18 9.24 12.24
CA HIS A 150 17.23 8.34 11.73
C HIS A 150 18.21 7.82 12.80
N THR A 151 17.76 7.75 14.05
CA THR A 151 18.48 7.04 15.12
C THR A 151 17.87 5.66 15.28
N ARG A 152 18.68 4.64 15.60
CA ARG A 152 18.22 3.24 15.74
C ARG A 152 16.98 3.11 16.60
N ASP A 153 16.99 3.74 17.78
CA ASP A 153 15.87 3.67 18.74
C ASP A 153 14.60 4.34 18.20
N ARG A 154 14.72 5.48 17.51
CA ARG A 154 13.56 6.17 16.95
C ARG A 154 13.01 5.44 15.73
N ASP A 155 13.87 4.94 14.86
CA ASP A 155 13.47 4.18 13.68
C ASP A 155 12.75 2.89 14.13
N ALA A 156 13.28 2.21 15.15
CA ALA A 156 12.62 1.06 15.78
C ALA A 156 11.27 1.43 16.41
N ALA A 157 11.16 2.57 17.10
CA ALA A 157 9.89 3.04 17.68
C ALA A 157 8.85 3.43 16.62
N ALA A 158 9.27 4.07 15.53
CA ALA A 158 8.41 4.44 14.40
C ALA A 158 7.87 3.22 13.68
N ILE A 159 8.74 2.24 13.41
CA ILE A 159 8.40 0.94 12.85
C ILE A 159 7.45 0.21 13.80
N SER A 160 7.82 0.09 15.09
CA SER A 160 6.98 -0.56 16.10
C SER A 160 5.58 0.03 16.17
N HIS A 161 5.40 1.36 16.11
CA HIS A 161 4.06 1.97 16.15
C HIS A 161 3.13 1.49 15.03
N HIS A 162 3.65 1.34 13.81
CA HIS A 162 2.88 0.83 12.66
C HIS A 162 2.62 -0.67 12.75
N TYR A 163 3.62 -1.43 13.22
CA TYR A 163 3.56 -2.89 13.37
C TYR A 163 2.98 -3.37 14.72
N ASP A 164 2.49 -2.46 15.56
CA ASP A 164 1.85 -2.71 16.85
C ASP A 164 0.41 -3.26 16.69
N VAL A 165 0.25 -4.24 15.81
CA VAL A 165 -0.95 -5.07 15.65
C VAL A 165 -0.52 -6.53 15.54
N SER A 166 -1.36 -7.43 16.04
CA SER A 166 -0.98 -8.85 16.13
C SER A 166 -0.80 -9.50 14.76
N ASN A 167 0.02 -10.56 14.69
CA ASN A 167 0.14 -11.41 13.50
C ASN A 167 -1.23 -11.96 13.03
N ALA A 168 -2.18 -12.17 13.96
CA ALA A 168 -3.55 -12.57 13.63
C ALA A 168 -4.31 -11.48 12.87
N PHE A 169 -4.16 -10.20 13.26
CA PHE A 169 -4.74 -9.08 12.53
C PHE A 169 -4.13 -8.94 11.13
N TYR A 170 -2.80 -9.06 11.01
CA TYR A 170 -2.15 -9.08 9.70
C TYR A 170 -2.67 -10.22 8.82
N ARG A 171 -2.81 -11.43 9.36
CA ARG A 171 -3.35 -12.57 8.59
C ARG A 171 -4.77 -12.33 8.10
N LEU A 172 -5.59 -11.66 8.90
CA LEU A 172 -6.97 -11.31 8.56
C LEU A 172 -7.04 -10.38 7.34
N ILE A 173 -6.13 -9.39 7.23
CA ILE A 173 -6.15 -8.40 6.14
C ILE A 173 -5.27 -8.79 4.93
N LEU A 174 -4.21 -9.57 5.14
CA LEU A 174 -3.24 -9.94 4.09
C LEU A 174 -3.54 -11.30 3.45
N GLY A 175 -4.29 -12.16 4.15
CA GLY A 175 -4.50 -13.54 3.72
C GLY A 175 -3.34 -14.48 4.09
N PRO A 176 -3.37 -15.72 3.58
CA PRO A 176 -2.44 -16.78 3.96
C PRO A 176 -0.98 -16.50 3.58
N THR A 177 -0.76 -15.72 2.51
CA THR A 177 0.59 -15.38 2.05
C THR A 177 1.35 -14.44 3.00
N MET A 178 0.65 -13.79 3.95
CA MET A 178 1.23 -12.85 4.92
C MET A 178 2.15 -11.80 4.25
N THR A 179 1.82 -11.38 3.03
CA THR A 179 2.68 -10.50 2.24
C THR A 179 2.18 -9.06 2.31
N TYR A 180 2.87 -8.23 3.09
CA TYR A 180 2.51 -6.82 3.27
C TYR A 180 3.27 -5.91 2.30
N SER A 181 3.08 -6.17 1.02
CA SER A 181 3.64 -5.39 -0.09
C SER A 181 2.72 -5.48 -1.31
N CYS A 182 3.01 -4.70 -2.35
CA CYS A 182 2.31 -4.78 -3.64
C CYS A 182 2.36 -6.21 -4.23
N GLY A 183 1.22 -6.70 -4.74
CA GLY A 183 1.16 -7.87 -5.61
C GLY A 183 1.37 -7.50 -7.09
N VAL A 184 1.46 -8.50 -7.96
CA VAL A 184 1.48 -8.34 -9.43
C VAL A 184 0.25 -9.04 -9.98
N TRP A 185 -0.60 -8.30 -10.67
CA TRP A 185 -1.94 -8.73 -11.09
C TRP A 185 -1.97 -8.91 -12.60
N GLU A 186 -2.23 -10.12 -13.08
CA GLU A 186 -2.49 -10.36 -14.51
C GLU A 186 -3.89 -9.88 -14.91
N SER A 187 -4.83 -9.97 -13.99
CA SER A 187 -6.17 -9.39 -14.09
C SER A 187 -6.75 -9.16 -12.70
N GLU A 188 -7.86 -8.44 -12.56
CA GLU A 188 -8.50 -8.22 -11.25
C GLU A 188 -9.09 -9.51 -10.65
N GLN A 189 -9.33 -10.53 -11.48
CA GLN A 189 -10.04 -11.75 -11.11
C GLN A 189 -9.16 -12.80 -10.45
N VAL A 190 -7.83 -12.73 -10.58
CA VAL A 190 -6.91 -13.76 -10.06
C VAL A 190 -6.86 -13.82 -8.53
N GLY A 191 -7.27 -12.74 -7.86
CA GLY A 191 -7.28 -12.65 -6.40
C GLY A 191 -5.92 -12.31 -5.79
N LEU A 192 -5.94 -11.94 -4.50
CA LEU A 192 -4.78 -11.39 -3.80
C LEU A 192 -3.62 -12.38 -3.69
N ASP A 193 -3.87 -13.62 -3.28
CA ASP A 193 -2.81 -14.61 -3.04
C ASP A 193 -2.07 -14.97 -4.33
N ALA A 194 -2.81 -15.16 -5.43
CA ALA A 194 -2.22 -15.38 -6.74
C ALA A 194 -1.37 -14.18 -7.17
N ALA A 195 -1.85 -12.96 -6.94
CA ALA A 195 -1.08 -11.75 -7.25
C ALA A 195 0.18 -11.61 -6.40
N GLN A 196 0.17 -12.03 -5.13
CA GLN A 196 1.36 -12.01 -4.28
C GLN A 196 2.39 -13.06 -4.73
N ASN A 197 1.93 -14.27 -5.09
CA ASN A 197 2.81 -15.30 -5.63
C ASN A 197 3.40 -14.88 -6.99
N ALA A 198 2.61 -14.27 -7.86
CA ALA A 198 3.08 -13.71 -9.13
C ALA A 198 4.14 -12.62 -8.91
N LYS A 199 3.99 -11.79 -7.87
CA LYS A 199 5.03 -10.83 -7.47
C LYS A 199 6.32 -11.53 -7.07
N HIS A 200 6.27 -12.55 -6.20
CA HIS A 200 7.47 -13.28 -5.79
C HIS A 200 8.16 -13.94 -6.98
N GLU A 201 7.39 -14.52 -7.89
CA GLU A 201 7.94 -15.13 -9.10
C GLU A 201 8.59 -14.10 -10.03
N LEU A 202 7.97 -12.94 -10.22
CA LEU A 202 8.59 -11.84 -10.98
C LEU A 202 9.92 -11.41 -10.36
N VAL A 203 9.99 -11.32 -9.02
CA VAL A 203 11.23 -11.00 -8.29
C VAL A 203 12.31 -12.06 -8.57
N CYS A 204 11.99 -13.34 -8.41
CA CYS A 204 12.92 -14.44 -8.68
C CYS A 204 13.48 -14.41 -10.11
N ARG A 205 12.61 -14.21 -11.10
CA ARG A 205 13.00 -14.15 -12.53
C ARG A 205 13.91 -12.97 -12.84
N LYS A 206 13.62 -11.79 -12.26
CA LYS A 206 14.47 -10.60 -12.41
C LYS A 206 15.85 -10.81 -11.81
N LEU A 207 15.90 -11.38 -10.61
CA LEU A 207 17.16 -11.76 -9.96
C LEU A 207 17.89 -12.88 -10.72
N GLY A 208 17.17 -13.69 -11.51
CA GLY A 208 17.74 -14.78 -12.29
C GLY A 208 18.24 -15.91 -11.41
N LEU A 209 17.52 -16.17 -10.32
CA LEU A 209 17.89 -17.14 -9.29
C LEU A 209 18.08 -18.54 -9.86
N ARG A 210 19.09 -19.25 -9.34
CA ARG A 210 19.40 -20.63 -9.70
C ARG A 210 19.47 -21.52 -8.45
N PRO A 211 19.21 -22.83 -8.58
CA PRO A 211 19.35 -23.75 -7.47
C PRO A 211 20.73 -23.67 -6.81
N GLY A 212 20.74 -23.62 -5.48
CA GLY A 212 21.95 -23.55 -4.65
C GLY A 212 22.50 -22.15 -4.40
N GLU A 213 22.03 -21.12 -5.11
CA GLU A 213 22.45 -19.72 -4.89
C GLU A 213 21.98 -19.19 -3.53
N ARG A 214 22.72 -18.22 -2.98
CA ARG A 214 22.40 -17.51 -1.75
C ARG A 214 21.62 -16.22 -2.04
N LEU A 215 20.37 -16.18 -1.59
CA LEU A 215 19.51 -15.01 -1.64
C LEU A 215 19.46 -14.30 -0.29
N LEU A 216 19.77 -13.01 -0.26
CA LEU A 216 19.52 -12.14 0.89
C LEU A 216 18.24 -11.33 0.67
N ASP A 217 17.30 -11.41 1.62
CA ASP A 217 16.07 -10.61 1.63
C ASP A 217 16.10 -9.59 2.77
N ILE A 218 16.26 -8.31 2.41
CA ILE A 218 16.34 -7.19 3.35
C ILE A 218 14.94 -6.70 3.69
N GLY A 219 14.60 -6.74 4.99
CA GLY A 219 13.24 -6.46 5.44
C GLY A 219 12.30 -7.60 5.09
N CYS A 220 12.68 -8.84 5.42
CA CYS A 220 12.02 -10.06 4.92
C CYS A 220 10.57 -10.27 5.38
N GLY A 221 10.05 -9.40 6.26
CA GLY A 221 8.70 -9.51 6.83
C GLY A 221 8.47 -10.89 7.44
N TRP A 222 7.41 -11.58 6.99
CA TRP A 222 7.07 -12.93 7.41
C TRP A 222 7.76 -14.05 6.60
N GLY A 223 8.75 -13.70 5.77
CA GLY A 223 9.57 -14.65 5.01
C GLY A 223 8.94 -15.15 3.71
N SER A 224 7.81 -14.59 3.26
CA SER A 224 7.06 -15.10 2.10
C SER A 224 7.87 -15.12 0.80
N MET A 225 8.73 -14.11 0.57
CA MET A 225 9.63 -14.06 -0.57
C MET A 225 10.66 -15.19 -0.55
N LEU A 226 11.28 -15.43 0.62
CA LEU A 226 12.27 -16.50 0.79
C LEU A 226 11.64 -17.88 0.68
N ILE A 227 10.46 -18.09 1.27
CA ILE A 227 9.71 -19.34 1.16
C ILE A 227 9.38 -19.64 -0.30
N HIS A 228 8.93 -18.64 -1.06
CA HIS A 228 8.68 -18.79 -2.51
C HIS A 228 9.97 -19.13 -3.27
N ALA A 229 11.04 -18.37 -3.05
CA ALA A 229 12.30 -18.57 -3.75
C ALA A 229 12.91 -19.95 -3.46
N ALA A 230 12.95 -20.38 -2.20
CA ALA A 230 13.50 -21.69 -1.83
C ALA A 230 12.68 -22.84 -2.43
N ARG A 231 11.34 -22.76 -2.38
CA ARG A 231 10.46 -23.80 -2.94
C ARG A 231 10.54 -23.93 -4.45
N HIS A 232 10.57 -22.81 -5.16
CA HIS A 232 10.42 -22.80 -6.62
C HIS A 232 11.74 -22.67 -7.38
N HIS A 233 12.78 -22.11 -6.76
CA HIS A 233 14.08 -21.84 -7.39
C HIS A 233 15.24 -22.52 -6.67
N GLY A 234 15.00 -23.23 -5.55
CA GLY A 234 16.01 -24.05 -4.87
C GLY A 234 17.15 -23.26 -4.23
N VAL A 235 16.92 -21.98 -3.91
CA VAL A 235 17.94 -21.11 -3.28
C VAL A 235 18.06 -21.35 -1.78
N ARG A 236 19.22 -20.97 -1.22
CA ARG A 236 19.42 -20.82 0.22
C ARG A 236 19.15 -19.36 0.61
N GLY A 237 18.25 -19.14 1.56
CA GLY A 237 17.76 -17.82 1.94
C GLY A 237 18.34 -17.31 3.25
N VAL A 238 18.70 -16.04 3.30
CA VAL A 238 18.90 -15.29 4.55
C VAL A 238 17.93 -14.11 4.57
N GLY A 239 17.05 -14.06 5.56
CA GLY A 239 16.13 -12.96 5.78
C GLY A 239 16.53 -12.14 6.99
N VAL A 240 16.52 -10.82 6.85
CA VAL A 240 16.75 -9.91 7.98
C VAL A 240 15.51 -9.05 8.25
N THR A 241 15.16 -8.92 9.52
CA THR A 241 14.14 -7.96 10.00
C THR A 241 14.56 -7.43 11.36
N ILE A 242 14.08 -6.24 11.71
CA ILE A 242 14.26 -5.65 13.05
C ILE A 242 13.07 -5.90 13.97
N SER A 243 11.98 -6.49 13.45
CA SER A 243 10.78 -6.80 14.24
C SER A 243 10.87 -8.20 14.83
N VAL A 244 10.83 -8.27 16.17
CA VAL A 244 10.82 -9.53 16.93
C VAL A 244 9.62 -10.39 16.55
N GLU A 245 8.44 -9.77 16.42
CA GLU A 245 7.19 -10.45 16.06
C GLU A 245 7.23 -11.03 14.65
N GLN A 246 7.78 -10.29 13.68
CA GLN A 246 7.98 -10.78 12.32
C GLN A 246 9.00 -11.91 12.29
N ALA A 247 10.16 -11.75 12.94
CA ALA A 247 11.19 -12.78 12.98
C ALA A 247 10.67 -14.09 13.58
N THR A 248 9.92 -14.00 14.68
CA THR A 248 9.34 -15.16 15.37
C THR A 248 8.33 -15.87 14.48
N GLN A 249 7.39 -15.13 13.88
CA GLN A 249 6.39 -15.71 13.00
C GLN A 249 6.98 -16.22 11.68
N ALA A 250 7.98 -15.54 11.11
CA ALA A 250 8.67 -15.97 9.89
C ALA A 250 9.40 -17.30 10.11
N ARG A 251 10.12 -17.47 11.24
CA ARG A 251 10.76 -18.75 11.60
C ARG A 251 9.73 -19.87 11.69
N ARG A 252 8.57 -19.60 12.30
CA ARG A 252 7.47 -20.56 12.37
C ARG A 252 6.94 -20.94 10.98
N LEU A 253 6.67 -19.96 10.12
CA LEU A 253 6.18 -20.21 8.76
C LEU A 253 7.20 -20.95 7.89
N VAL A 254 8.49 -20.67 8.07
CA VAL A 254 9.59 -21.39 7.41
C VAL A 254 9.66 -22.85 7.88
N ALA A 255 9.51 -23.10 9.17
CA ALA A 255 9.47 -24.46 9.72
C ALA A 255 8.23 -25.23 9.26
N GLU A 256 7.04 -24.60 9.32
CA GLU A 256 5.78 -25.16 8.78
C GLU A 256 5.86 -25.43 7.26
N ALA A 257 6.79 -24.77 6.58
CA ALA A 257 7.05 -24.95 5.16
C ALA A 257 8.08 -26.03 4.82
N ASP A 258 8.68 -26.69 5.84
CA ASP A 258 9.79 -27.64 5.74
C ASP A 258 11.05 -27.04 5.06
N LEU A 259 11.35 -25.77 5.36
CA LEU A 259 12.48 -25.02 4.75
C LEU A 259 13.51 -24.52 5.77
N ALA A 260 13.42 -24.96 7.03
CA ALA A 260 14.31 -24.49 8.09
C ALA A 260 15.80 -24.80 7.84
N ASP A 261 16.10 -25.84 7.05
CA ASP A 261 17.48 -26.21 6.68
C ASP A 261 18.10 -25.31 5.61
N VAL A 262 17.28 -24.54 4.88
CA VAL A 262 17.72 -23.73 3.74
C VAL A 262 17.38 -22.24 3.88
N ILE A 263 16.55 -21.85 4.85
CA ILE A 263 16.22 -20.45 5.14
C ILE A 263 16.59 -20.11 6.58
N GLU A 264 17.43 -19.08 6.73
CA GLU A 264 17.77 -18.48 8.01
C GLU A 264 17.05 -17.13 8.19
N ILE A 265 16.33 -16.95 9.30
CA ILE A 265 15.70 -15.67 9.65
C ILE A 265 16.43 -15.03 10.84
N ARG A 266 16.98 -13.84 10.61
CA ARG A 266 17.76 -13.07 11.59
C ARG A 266 16.99 -11.85 12.07
N LEU A 267 16.97 -11.68 13.38
CA LEU A 267 16.60 -10.42 14.01
C LEU A 267 17.85 -9.53 13.99
N GLN A 268 18.04 -8.77 12.92
CA GLN A 268 19.29 -8.08 12.64
C GLN A 268 19.03 -6.82 11.80
N ASP A 269 19.83 -5.79 12.06
CA ASP A 269 19.87 -4.59 11.23
C ASP A 269 20.65 -4.83 9.93
N TYR A 270 20.13 -4.40 8.79
CA TYR A 270 20.77 -4.60 7.48
C TYR A 270 22.19 -4.00 7.41
N ARG A 271 22.48 -2.98 8.24
CA ARG A 271 23.77 -2.29 8.31
C ARG A 271 24.87 -3.16 8.91
N GLU A 272 24.53 -4.25 9.57
CA GLU A 272 25.45 -5.08 10.36
C GLU A 272 25.58 -6.51 9.85
N ILE A 273 25.15 -6.78 8.61
CA ILE A 273 25.26 -8.12 7.99
C ILE A 273 26.74 -8.41 7.68
N PRO A 274 27.35 -9.46 8.27
CA PRO A 274 28.79 -9.69 8.16
C PRO A 274 29.20 -10.65 7.02
N ASP A 275 28.27 -11.44 6.48
CA ASP A 275 28.55 -12.71 5.77
C ASP A 275 28.21 -12.71 4.28
N GLY A 276 28.60 -11.65 3.58
CA GLY A 276 28.67 -11.65 2.11
C GLY A 276 29.83 -12.51 1.57
N PRO A 277 29.91 -12.68 0.24
CA PRO A 277 28.95 -12.17 -0.73
C PRO A 277 27.73 -13.08 -0.91
N PHE A 278 26.62 -12.48 -1.32
CA PHE A 278 25.38 -13.13 -1.76
C PHE A 278 25.30 -13.12 -3.29
N ASP A 279 24.61 -14.09 -3.86
CA ASP A 279 24.40 -14.20 -5.31
C ASP A 279 23.35 -13.19 -5.80
N ALA A 280 22.32 -12.96 -4.98
CA ALA A 280 21.24 -12.04 -5.26
C ALA A 280 20.75 -11.37 -3.96
N ILE A 281 20.22 -10.15 -4.10
CA ILE A 281 19.57 -9.41 -3.02
C ILE A 281 18.18 -8.96 -3.45
N SER A 282 17.15 -9.29 -2.66
CA SER A 282 15.85 -8.62 -2.70
C SER A 282 15.73 -7.62 -1.55
N SER A 283 15.11 -6.48 -1.82
CA SER A 283 14.69 -5.53 -0.79
C SER A 283 13.33 -4.98 -1.17
N ILE A 284 12.31 -5.32 -0.37
CA ILE A 284 10.91 -5.08 -0.70
C ILE A 284 10.26 -4.26 0.42
N GLY A 285 9.79 -3.05 0.10
CA GLY A 285 9.10 -2.18 1.05
C GLY A 285 9.99 -1.67 2.19
N MET A 286 11.31 -1.66 1.99
CA MET A 286 12.26 -1.23 3.01
C MET A 286 12.73 0.21 2.78
N VAL A 287 12.91 0.63 1.53
CA VAL A 287 13.55 1.90 1.19
C VAL A 287 12.80 3.14 1.70
N GLU A 288 11.49 2.99 1.89
CA GLU A 288 10.59 3.96 2.49
C GLU A 288 10.92 4.31 3.96
N HIS A 289 11.67 3.42 4.62
CA HIS A 289 12.03 3.51 6.04
C HIS A 289 13.50 3.86 6.28
N VAL A 290 14.32 3.96 5.23
CA VAL A 290 15.75 4.30 5.38
C VAL A 290 15.94 5.77 5.72
N GLY A 291 15.12 6.63 5.13
CA GLY A 291 15.31 8.07 5.16
C GLY A 291 16.40 8.55 4.21
N ARG A 292 16.18 9.71 3.59
CA ARG A 292 17.03 10.25 2.53
C ARG A 292 18.51 10.29 2.87
N ALA A 293 18.84 10.68 4.09
CA ALA A 293 20.22 10.86 4.54
C ALA A 293 21.01 9.54 4.58
N MET A 294 20.33 8.40 4.74
CA MET A 294 20.95 7.09 4.87
C MET A 294 20.92 6.26 3.57
N LEU A 295 20.24 6.73 2.52
CA LEU A 295 20.19 6.02 1.24
C LEU A 295 21.56 5.73 0.61
N PRO A 296 22.57 6.64 0.64
CA PRO A 296 23.90 6.32 0.15
C PRO A 296 24.52 5.12 0.90
N THR A 297 24.51 5.16 2.23
CA THR A 297 25.00 4.07 3.09
C THR A 297 24.25 2.76 2.83
N TYR A 298 22.94 2.84 2.60
CA TYR A 298 22.12 1.69 2.27
C TYR A 298 22.59 1.02 0.97
N PHE A 299 22.74 1.76 -0.13
CA PHE A 299 23.18 1.19 -1.40
C PHE A 299 24.65 0.74 -1.37
N ASP A 300 25.53 1.46 -0.68
CA ASP A 300 26.92 1.02 -0.48
C ASP A 300 26.99 -0.33 0.27
N GLN A 301 26.16 -0.51 1.29
CA GLN A 301 26.07 -1.78 2.01
C GLN A 301 25.63 -2.91 1.10
N LEU A 302 24.55 -2.72 0.33
CA LEU A 302 24.05 -3.74 -0.60
C LEU A 302 25.08 -4.08 -1.68
N TYR A 303 25.81 -3.08 -2.17
CA TYR A 303 26.86 -3.30 -3.16
C TYR A 303 27.98 -4.19 -2.63
N ARG A 304 28.43 -3.96 -1.38
CA ARG A 304 29.47 -4.77 -0.72
C ARG A 304 29.02 -6.20 -0.44
N LEU A 305 27.74 -6.38 -0.08
CA LEU A 305 27.16 -7.69 0.21
C LEU A 305 26.93 -8.53 -1.04
N LEU A 306 26.86 -7.94 -2.23
CA LEU A 306 26.58 -8.67 -3.47
C LEU A 306 27.88 -9.13 -4.14
N ARG A 307 27.92 -10.34 -4.70
CA ARG A 307 29.08 -10.75 -5.53
C ARG A 307 29.17 -9.94 -6.82
N PRO A 308 30.35 -9.81 -7.45
CA PRO A 308 30.45 -9.42 -8.85
C PRO A 308 29.54 -10.26 -9.75
N GLY A 309 28.80 -9.61 -10.64
CA GLY A 309 27.77 -10.20 -11.51
C GLY A 309 26.44 -10.50 -10.80
N GLY A 310 26.36 -10.33 -9.48
CA GLY A 310 25.13 -10.53 -8.71
C GLY A 310 24.10 -9.44 -8.99
N ARG A 311 22.83 -9.74 -8.69
CA ARG A 311 21.70 -8.84 -8.97
C ARG A 311 21.02 -8.33 -7.71
N LEU A 312 20.65 -7.06 -7.72
CA LEU A 312 19.83 -6.39 -6.70
C LEU A 312 18.47 -6.06 -7.31
N LEU A 313 17.39 -6.44 -6.62
CA LEU A 313 16.06 -5.91 -6.88
C LEU A 313 15.59 -5.07 -5.70
N ASN A 314 15.52 -3.76 -5.92
CA ASN A 314 14.93 -2.82 -4.97
C ASN A 314 13.47 -2.53 -5.37
N HIS A 315 12.52 -2.91 -4.53
CA HIS A 315 11.09 -2.70 -4.73
C HIS A 315 10.52 -1.77 -3.67
N GLY A 316 10.11 -0.56 -4.07
CA GLY A 316 9.68 0.45 -3.10
C GLY A 316 8.75 1.51 -3.69
N ILE A 317 7.91 2.07 -2.82
CA ILE A 317 6.99 3.16 -3.12
C ILE A 317 7.80 4.42 -3.42
N SER A 318 7.36 5.14 -4.45
CA SER A 318 7.90 6.44 -4.85
C SER A 318 6.78 7.48 -4.97
N PHE A 319 7.15 8.73 -5.14
CA PHE A 319 6.20 9.79 -5.52
C PHE A 319 6.50 10.25 -6.96
N PRO A 320 5.47 10.72 -7.70
CA PRO A 320 5.70 11.31 -9.02
C PRO A 320 6.59 12.56 -8.87
N GLY A 321 7.46 12.84 -9.84
CA GLY A 321 8.22 14.09 -9.81
C GLY A 321 7.32 15.34 -9.76
N ASP A 322 7.90 16.50 -9.48
CA ASP A 322 7.20 17.80 -9.52
C ASP A 322 7.58 18.61 -10.78
N PRO A 323 6.87 18.44 -11.93
CA PRO A 323 7.15 19.20 -13.14
C PRO A 323 6.99 20.72 -12.97
N ALA A 324 6.15 21.18 -12.05
CA ALA A 324 5.94 22.60 -11.79
C ALA A 324 7.10 23.18 -10.96
N GLY A 325 7.61 22.42 -9.99
CA GLY A 325 8.83 22.69 -9.24
C GLY A 325 10.09 22.63 -10.09
N ALA A 326 10.21 21.65 -11.00
CA ALA A 326 11.31 21.49 -11.94
C ALA A 326 11.40 22.60 -13.01
N ARG A 327 10.35 23.42 -13.16
CA ARG A 327 10.36 24.65 -13.97
C ARG A 327 10.73 25.89 -13.16
N ARG A 328 10.53 25.86 -11.83
CA ARG A 328 10.82 26.97 -10.90
C ARG A 328 12.25 26.91 -10.35
N ALA A 329 12.76 25.70 -10.13
CA ALA A 329 14.17 25.42 -9.96
C ALA A 329 14.68 24.87 -11.29
N ARG A 330 15.81 25.37 -11.82
CA ARG A 330 16.58 24.56 -12.79
C ARG A 330 16.74 23.14 -12.20
N PRO A 331 16.83 22.06 -13.00
CA PRO A 331 17.06 20.72 -12.49
C PRO A 331 18.45 20.67 -11.84
N GLY A 332 18.56 21.22 -10.64
CA GLY A 332 19.66 21.00 -9.74
C GLY A 332 19.60 19.53 -9.42
N LEU A 333 20.73 18.86 -9.57
CA LEU A 333 21.02 17.52 -9.07
C LEU A 333 20.96 17.52 -7.52
N GLY A 334 19.83 17.93 -6.97
CA GLY A 334 19.62 18.28 -5.58
C GLY A 334 18.19 17.98 -5.12
N PRO A 335 17.92 18.00 -3.82
CA PRO A 335 16.67 17.52 -3.26
C PRO A 335 15.43 18.20 -3.80
N VAL A 336 14.53 17.43 -4.42
CA VAL A 336 13.13 17.85 -4.56
C VAL A 336 12.50 17.86 -3.16
N PRO A 337 11.97 19.00 -2.67
CA PRO A 337 11.32 19.07 -1.38
C PRO A 337 10.06 18.18 -1.38
N LEU A 338 9.87 17.44 -0.29
CA LEU A 338 8.72 16.55 -0.13
C LEU A 338 7.39 17.34 -0.22
N PRO A 339 6.34 16.76 -0.84
CA PRO A 339 5.02 17.39 -0.85
C PRO A 339 4.51 17.64 0.58
N ARG A 340 4.09 18.88 0.87
CA ARG A 340 3.29 19.18 2.08
C ARG A 340 1.90 18.60 1.88
N GLY A 341 1.38 17.86 2.86
CA GLY A 341 0.01 17.31 2.81
C GLY A 341 -0.15 15.83 3.19
N ARG A 342 0.74 15.26 4.01
CA ARG A 342 0.65 13.85 4.45
C ARG A 342 0.40 13.69 5.95
N ASP A 343 -0.31 14.66 6.53
CA ASP A 343 -0.53 14.74 7.97
C ASP A 343 -1.15 13.46 8.55
N PHE A 344 -2.08 12.80 7.84
CA PHE A 344 -2.69 11.56 8.33
C PHE A 344 -1.70 10.39 8.34
N LEU A 345 -1.07 10.08 7.20
CA LEU A 345 -0.11 8.97 7.10
C LEU A 345 1.04 9.14 8.09
N GLN A 346 1.61 10.34 8.19
CA GLN A 346 2.72 10.62 9.09
C GLN A 346 2.34 10.52 10.57
N ARG A 347 1.08 10.81 10.92
CA ARG A 347 0.61 10.82 12.31
C ARG A 347 0.00 9.50 12.78
N TYR A 348 -0.50 8.65 11.88
CA TYR A 348 -1.26 7.45 12.27
C TYR A 348 -0.70 6.15 11.71
N VAL A 349 0.16 6.20 10.69
CA VAL A 349 0.56 5.00 9.94
C VAL A 349 2.08 4.91 9.88
N PHE A 350 2.73 5.78 9.11
CA PHE A 350 4.18 5.76 8.88
C PHE A 350 4.82 7.06 9.38
N PRO A 351 4.98 7.23 10.71
CA PRO A 351 5.79 8.32 11.22
C PRO A 351 7.23 8.16 10.71
N ASP A 352 7.83 9.26 10.25
CA ASP A 352 9.18 9.32 9.66
C ASP A 352 9.39 8.58 8.32
N GLY A 353 8.33 8.02 7.72
CA GLY A 353 8.40 7.42 6.38
C GLY A 353 8.69 8.48 5.30
N GLU A 354 9.69 8.22 4.46
CA GLU A 354 10.07 9.10 3.36
C GLU A 354 9.89 8.40 2.02
N LEU A 355 9.31 9.11 1.05
CA LEU A 355 9.25 8.63 -0.33
C LEU A 355 10.23 9.43 -1.19
N HIS A 356 10.81 8.76 -2.16
CA HIS A 356 11.80 9.34 -3.06
C HIS A 356 11.36 9.19 -4.52
N GLU A 357 11.79 10.12 -5.36
CA GLU A 357 11.58 10.00 -6.81
C GLU A 357 12.41 8.84 -7.35
N ILE A 358 11.88 8.13 -8.34
CA ILE A 358 12.58 6.99 -8.93
C ILE A 358 13.92 7.39 -9.58
N GLY A 359 14.02 8.61 -10.14
CA GLY A 359 15.27 9.13 -10.69
C GLY A 359 16.37 9.25 -9.63
N VAL A 360 16.03 9.77 -8.44
CA VAL A 360 16.97 9.87 -7.30
C VAL A 360 17.43 8.47 -6.87
N MET A 361 16.51 7.51 -6.81
CA MET A 361 16.84 6.13 -6.45
C MET A 361 17.84 5.51 -7.44
N VAL A 362 17.61 5.66 -8.74
CA VAL A 362 18.52 5.16 -9.78
C VAL A 362 19.89 5.84 -9.69
N SER A 363 19.93 7.16 -9.48
CA SER A 363 21.20 7.90 -9.32
C SER A 363 21.99 7.44 -8.11
N LEU A 364 21.33 7.15 -6.98
CA LEU A 364 22.00 6.67 -5.76
C LEU A 364 22.51 5.23 -5.91
N MET A 365 21.75 4.36 -6.58
CA MET A 365 22.23 3.02 -6.95
C MET A 365 23.48 3.12 -7.83
N GLN A 366 23.46 4.00 -8.84
CA GLN A 366 24.60 4.23 -9.72
C GLN A 366 25.82 4.80 -8.97
N ALA A 367 25.60 5.72 -8.04
CA ALA A 367 26.67 6.30 -7.21
C ALA A 367 27.37 5.24 -6.35
N ALA A 368 26.64 4.22 -5.86
CA ALA A 368 27.21 3.08 -5.14
C ALA A 368 27.96 2.08 -6.04
N GLY A 369 27.91 2.26 -7.37
CA GLY A 369 28.59 1.41 -8.36
C GLY A 369 27.70 0.37 -9.04
N PHE A 370 26.39 0.35 -8.76
CA PHE A 370 25.47 -0.52 -9.48
C PHE A 370 25.20 -0.02 -10.90
N GLU A 371 24.96 -0.94 -11.83
CA GLU A 371 24.40 -0.64 -13.14
C GLU A 371 22.89 -0.92 -13.11
N ALA A 372 22.06 0.12 -13.29
CA ALA A 372 20.61 -0.04 -13.39
C ALA A 372 20.24 -0.71 -14.74
N ARG A 373 19.48 -1.81 -14.68
CA ARG A 373 19.16 -2.64 -15.85
C ARG A 373 17.69 -2.61 -16.24
N HIS A 374 16.79 -2.37 -15.29
CA HIS A 374 15.36 -2.30 -15.55
C HIS A 374 14.65 -1.51 -14.45
N VAL A 375 13.66 -0.70 -14.82
CA VAL A 375 12.78 -0.01 -13.89
C VAL A 375 11.35 -0.26 -14.35
N GLU A 376 10.55 -0.89 -13.50
CA GLU A 376 9.14 -1.19 -13.79
C GLU A 376 8.23 -0.48 -12.79
N SER A 377 7.25 0.27 -13.28
CA SER A 377 6.19 0.85 -12.43
C SER A 377 5.08 -0.18 -12.24
N LEU A 378 4.70 -0.43 -10.99
CA LEU A 378 3.60 -1.34 -10.62
C LEU A 378 2.44 -0.58 -9.94
N ARG A 379 2.27 0.70 -10.27
CA ARG A 379 1.33 1.63 -9.61
C ARG A 379 -0.10 1.09 -9.53
N GLU A 380 -0.65 0.65 -10.65
CA GLU A 380 -2.01 0.13 -10.79
C GLU A 380 -2.19 -1.15 -9.96
N HIS A 381 -1.16 -1.99 -9.91
CA HIS A 381 -1.16 -3.23 -9.12
C HIS A 381 -1.26 -2.96 -7.62
N TYR A 382 -0.64 -1.88 -7.10
CA TYR A 382 -0.77 -1.55 -5.69
C TYR A 382 -2.16 -1.04 -5.35
N ALA A 383 -2.82 -0.30 -6.25
CA ALA A 383 -4.22 0.07 -6.06
C ALA A 383 -5.12 -1.17 -5.89
N LEU A 384 -4.97 -2.18 -6.77
CA LEU A 384 -5.71 -3.44 -6.67
C LEU A 384 -5.40 -4.20 -5.37
N THR A 385 -4.12 -4.24 -4.98
CA THR A 385 -3.67 -4.87 -3.73
C THR A 385 -4.33 -4.22 -2.51
N LEU A 386 -4.31 -2.89 -2.42
CA LEU A 386 -4.91 -2.15 -1.31
C LEU A 386 -6.44 -2.30 -1.27
N ARG A 387 -7.11 -2.32 -2.44
CA ARG A 387 -8.54 -2.63 -2.51
C ARG A 387 -8.85 -4.02 -2.00
N ALA A 388 -8.02 -5.02 -2.32
CA ALA A 388 -8.18 -6.37 -1.80
C ALA A 388 -8.03 -6.42 -0.27
N TRP A 389 -7.06 -5.70 0.30
CA TRP A 389 -6.91 -5.61 1.76
C TRP A 389 -8.09 -4.89 2.44
N VAL A 390 -8.61 -3.81 1.84
CA VAL A 390 -9.84 -3.15 2.34
C VAL A 390 -11.01 -4.11 2.34
N ARG A 391 -11.24 -4.85 1.26
CA ARG A 391 -12.32 -5.86 1.20
C ARG A 391 -12.17 -6.94 2.26
N LEU A 392 -10.95 -7.42 2.51
CA LEU A 392 -10.69 -8.42 3.56
C LEU A 392 -10.94 -7.86 4.96
N LEU A 393 -10.52 -6.62 5.22
CA LEU A 393 -10.79 -5.92 6.48
C LEU A 393 -12.30 -5.73 6.71
N GLU A 394 -13.03 -5.23 5.70
CA GLU A 394 -14.46 -4.97 5.81
C GLU A 394 -15.27 -6.26 5.93
N LYS A 395 -14.91 -7.30 5.18
CA LYS A 395 -15.53 -8.64 5.31
C LYS A 395 -15.40 -9.21 6.72
N ASN A 396 -14.30 -8.92 7.40
CA ASN A 396 -13.99 -9.44 8.74
C ASN A 396 -14.06 -8.34 9.82
N TRP A 397 -14.86 -7.29 9.59
CA TRP A 397 -14.88 -6.10 10.45
C TRP A 397 -15.11 -6.39 11.94
N PRO A 398 -16.07 -7.24 12.36
CA PRO A 398 -16.27 -7.53 13.78
C PRO A 398 -15.03 -8.16 14.43
N ALA A 399 -14.38 -9.10 13.75
CA ALA A 399 -13.17 -9.74 14.24
C ALA A 399 -11.98 -8.75 14.30
N ALA A 400 -11.82 -7.92 13.29
CA ALA A 400 -10.81 -6.86 13.26
C ALA A 400 -10.98 -5.88 14.44
N VAL A 401 -12.20 -5.41 14.69
CA VAL A 401 -12.51 -4.54 15.84
C VAL A 401 -12.25 -5.24 17.17
N GLY A 402 -12.57 -6.53 17.29
CA GLY A 402 -12.27 -7.31 18.49
C GLY A 402 -10.76 -7.47 18.76
N MET A 403 -9.93 -7.50 17.71
CA MET A 403 -8.47 -7.66 17.82
C MET A 403 -7.74 -6.35 18.15
N VAL A 404 -8.09 -5.24 17.49
CA VAL A 404 -7.30 -3.99 17.57
C VAL A 404 -8.08 -2.79 18.12
N GLY A 405 -9.36 -2.96 18.41
CA GLY A 405 -10.25 -1.88 18.79
C GLY A 405 -10.78 -1.08 17.60
N ALA A 406 -11.91 -0.41 17.79
CA ALA A 406 -12.65 0.23 16.70
C ALA A 406 -11.90 1.43 16.09
N GLY A 407 -11.18 2.22 16.90
CA GLY A 407 -10.41 3.36 16.41
C GLY A 407 -9.25 2.93 15.51
N ARG A 408 -8.46 1.94 15.94
CA ARG A 408 -7.37 1.36 15.14
C ARG A 408 -7.89 0.68 13.86
N ALA A 409 -9.00 -0.07 13.92
CA ALA A 409 -9.62 -0.65 12.73
C ALA A 409 -10.04 0.42 11.71
N ARG A 410 -10.55 1.58 12.17
CA ARG A 410 -10.85 2.74 11.32
C ARG A 410 -9.60 3.38 10.74
N VAL A 411 -8.51 3.49 11.50
CA VAL A 411 -7.20 3.95 10.97
C VAL A 411 -6.80 3.08 9.78
N TRP A 412 -6.81 1.75 9.93
CA TRP A 412 -6.45 0.82 8.85
C TRP A 412 -7.37 0.93 7.64
N ARG A 413 -8.69 1.01 7.85
CA ARG A 413 -9.68 1.18 6.76
C ARG A 413 -9.41 2.45 5.96
N LEU A 414 -9.27 3.59 6.65
CA LEU A 414 -9.04 4.88 6.00
C LEU A 414 -7.67 4.94 5.32
N TYR A 415 -6.64 4.42 5.96
CA TYR A 415 -5.28 4.34 5.42
C TYR A 415 -5.24 3.57 4.10
N MET A 416 -5.74 2.33 4.09
CA MET A 416 -5.65 1.48 2.91
C MET A 416 -6.53 2.02 1.77
N ALA A 417 -7.75 2.50 2.09
CA ALA A 417 -8.63 3.07 1.09
C ALA A 417 -8.06 4.36 0.49
N GLY A 418 -7.57 5.29 1.34
CA GLY A 418 -6.93 6.52 0.91
C GLY A 418 -5.67 6.27 0.07
N SER A 419 -4.87 5.26 0.44
CA SER A 419 -3.67 4.85 -0.30
C SER A 419 -4.02 4.30 -1.67
N ALA A 420 -5.03 3.42 -1.79
CA ALA A 420 -5.44 2.88 -3.09
C ALA A 420 -5.82 4.00 -4.06
N LEU A 421 -6.63 4.95 -3.58
CA LEU A 421 -7.03 6.13 -4.34
C LEU A 421 -5.85 7.06 -4.67
N SER A 422 -4.78 7.06 -3.87
CA SER A 422 -3.56 7.80 -4.16
C SER A 422 -2.80 7.19 -5.34
N PHE A 423 -2.64 5.85 -5.34
CA PHE A 423 -2.04 5.11 -6.45
C PHE A 423 -2.85 5.28 -7.75
N GLU A 424 -4.18 5.14 -7.70
CA GLU A 424 -5.06 5.34 -8.87
C GLU A 424 -4.92 6.73 -9.48
N SER A 425 -4.83 7.76 -8.64
CA SER A 425 -4.70 9.15 -9.09
C SER A 425 -3.28 9.53 -9.55
N GLY A 426 -2.31 8.63 -9.43
CA GLY A 426 -0.92 8.91 -9.81
C GLY A 426 -0.13 9.74 -8.80
N ARG A 427 -0.72 10.10 -7.65
CA ARG A 427 -0.06 10.85 -6.57
C ARG A 427 0.93 10.01 -5.77
N THR A 428 0.88 8.70 -5.94
CA THR A 428 1.84 7.74 -5.40
C THR A 428 2.12 6.70 -6.47
N GLN A 429 3.35 6.22 -6.50
CA GLN A 429 3.85 5.24 -7.45
C GLN A 429 4.60 4.15 -6.69
N ILE A 430 4.93 3.06 -7.36
CA ILE A 430 5.79 2.03 -6.82
C ILE A 430 6.60 1.43 -7.96
N HIS A 431 7.87 1.14 -7.70
CA HIS A 431 8.76 0.64 -8.72
C HIS A 431 9.49 -0.63 -8.25
N GLN A 432 9.80 -1.51 -9.21
CA GLN A 432 10.86 -2.50 -9.09
C GLN A 432 12.05 -2.05 -9.93
N THR A 433 13.16 -1.72 -9.27
CA THR A 433 14.42 -1.36 -9.90
C THR A 433 15.40 -2.53 -9.80
N LEU A 434 15.71 -3.12 -10.95
CA LEU A 434 16.72 -4.16 -11.09
C LEU A 434 18.06 -3.50 -11.41
N ALA A 435 19.08 -3.86 -10.65
CA ALA A 435 20.45 -3.46 -10.91
C ALA A 435 21.41 -4.64 -10.76
N VAL A 436 22.59 -4.48 -11.33
CA VAL A 436 23.66 -5.49 -11.29
C VAL A 436 24.90 -4.83 -10.69
N ARG A 437 25.67 -5.59 -9.90
CA ARG A 437 27.06 -5.24 -9.60
C ARG A 437 27.94 -5.74 -10.76
N PRO A 438 28.47 -4.88 -11.64
CA PRO A 438 29.19 -5.35 -12.82
C PRO A 438 30.45 -6.13 -12.42
N ASP A 439 30.83 -7.11 -13.24
CA ASP A 439 32.07 -7.86 -13.11
C ASP A 439 32.98 -7.55 -14.30
N ALA A 440 33.99 -6.70 -14.08
CA ALA A 440 34.91 -6.22 -15.11
C ALA A 440 34.21 -5.73 -16.41
N GLY A 441 33.08 -5.04 -16.27
CA GLY A 441 32.28 -4.52 -17.40
C GLY A 441 31.23 -5.48 -17.94
N THR A 442 31.09 -6.68 -17.37
CA THR A 442 30.03 -7.64 -17.74
C THR A 442 28.88 -7.61 -16.73
N ALA A 443 27.64 -7.61 -17.24
CA ALA A 443 26.43 -7.60 -16.41
C ALA A 443 25.85 -9.00 -16.13
N GLY A 444 26.37 -10.07 -16.75
CA GLY A 444 25.83 -11.42 -16.56
C GLY A 444 24.34 -11.56 -16.91
N MET A 445 23.85 -10.77 -17.88
CA MET A 445 22.45 -10.74 -18.31
C MET A 445 22.34 -10.94 -19.83
N PRO A 446 21.22 -11.52 -20.33
CA PRO A 446 20.90 -11.51 -21.76
C PRO A 446 20.85 -10.10 -22.33
N LEU A 447 21.11 -9.95 -23.63
CA LEU A 447 21.03 -8.65 -24.34
C LEU A 447 19.65 -7.98 -24.21
N ARG A 448 18.60 -8.79 -24.23
CA ARG A 448 17.18 -8.38 -24.07
C ARG A 448 16.50 -9.36 -23.10
N PRO A 449 16.59 -9.14 -21.77
CA PRO A 449 15.92 -10.02 -20.82
C PRO A 449 14.40 -9.89 -20.96
N ARG A 450 13.69 -11.01 -20.82
CA ARG A 450 12.23 -11.06 -20.70
C ARG A 450 11.89 -11.61 -19.33
N PHE A 451 11.02 -10.92 -18.60
CA PHE A 451 10.63 -11.28 -17.22
C PHE A 451 9.17 -11.75 -17.11
N GLU A 452 8.44 -11.74 -18.21
CA GLU A 452 7.07 -12.24 -18.30
C GLU A 452 7.05 -13.77 -18.21
N SER A 453 5.91 -14.30 -17.77
CA SER A 453 5.66 -15.74 -17.86
C SER A 453 5.67 -16.13 -19.34
N PRO A 454 6.22 -17.29 -19.72
CA PRO A 454 5.98 -17.81 -21.05
C PRO A 454 4.50 -18.17 -21.16
N THR A 455 3.64 -17.16 -21.32
CA THR A 455 2.32 -17.35 -21.89
C THR A 455 2.58 -18.02 -23.21
N THR A 456 2.05 -19.23 -23.37
CA THR A 456 2.06 -20.03 -24.61
C THR A 456 2.21 -19.09 -25.80
N ALA A 457 3.40 -19.10 -26.41
CA ALA A 457 3.59 -18.42 -27.68
C ALA A 457 2.41 -18.83 -28.56
N PRO A 458 1.71 -17.90 -29.25
CA PRO A 458 0.75 -18.32 -30.25
C PRO A 458 1.53 -19.27 -31.15
N SER A 459 1.07 -20.52 -31.25
CA SER A 459 1.70 -21.52 -32.11
C SER A 459 1.94 -20.80 -33.42
N GLN A 460 3.21 -20.71 -33.84
CA GLN A 460 3.52 -20.14 -35.15
C GLN A 460 2.62 -20.88 -36.12
N SER A 461 1.63 -20.16 -36.64
CA SER A 461 0.77 -20.65 -37.70
C SER A 461 1.73 -21.12 -38.77
N THR A 462 1.71 -22.42 -39.01
CA THR A 462 2.43 -23.06 -40.10
C THR A 462 2.23 -22.19 -41.33
N ALA A 463 3.32 -21.58 -41.80
CA ALA A 463 3.32 -20.84 -43.05
C ALA A 463 2.67 -21.73 -44.11
N PRO A 464 1.72 -21.23 -44.92
CA PRO A 464 1.16 -22.02 -45.98
C PRO A 464 2.29 -22.40 -46.92
N THR A 465 2.44 -23.70 -47.14
CA THR A 465 3.27 -24.32 -48.17
C THR A 465 3.10 -23.53 -49.47
N PRO A 466 4.16 -23.12 -50.17
CA PRO A 466 4.01 -22.44 -51.45
C PRO A 466 3.36 -23.42 -52.43
N THR A 467 2.13 -23.10 -52.84
CA THR A 467 1.43 -23.79 -53.92
C THR A 467 2.32 -23.77 -55.15
N THR A 468 2.77 -24.95 -55.55
CA THR A 468 3.45 -25.21 -56.82
C THR A 468 2.64 -24.64 -57.98
N ALA A 469 3.26 -23.75 -58.75
CA ALA A 469 2.75 -23.29 -60.03
C ALA A 469 2.65 -24.48 -61.02
N PRO A 470 1.61 -24.54 -61.87
CA PRO A 470 1.49 -25.60 -62.86
C PRO A 470 2.48 -25.37 -64.01
N THR A 471 3.28 -26.39 -64.30
CA THR A 471 4.15 -26.49 -65.48
C THR A 471 3.30 -26.48 -66.76
N PRO A 472 3.72 -25.79 -67.84
CA PRO A 472 2.96 -25.73 -69.08
C PRO A 472 2.99 -27.06 -69.84
N THR A 473 1.82 -27.46 -70.32
CA THR A 473 1.56 -28.59 -71.20
C THR A 473 2.33 -28.44 -72.51
N THR A 474 3.23 -29.38 -72.79
CA THR A 474 3.85 -29.60 -74.10
C THR A 474 2.82 -30.13 -75.11
N ALA A 475 2.63 -29.41 -76.21
CA ALA A 475 1.90 -29.88 -77.39
C ALA A 475 2.80 -30.79 -78.27
N PRO A 476 2.23 -31.77 -79.00
CA PRO A 476 3.01 -32.77 -79.73
C PRO A 476 3.47 -32.25 -81.11
N SER A 477 4.67 -32.66 -81.50
CA SER A 477 5.20 -32.53 -82.86
C SER A 477 4.46 -33.47 -83.81
N GLN A 478 3.83 -32.92 -84.85
CA GLN A 478 3.64 -33.60 -86.13
C GLN A 478 4.15 -32.71 -87.27
N SER A 479 4.81 -33.37 -88.21
CA SER A 479 5.51 -32.85 -89.38
C SER A 479 4.56 -32.73 -90.57
N THR A 480 4.63 -31.65 -91.34
CA THR A 480 4.55 -31.60 -92.83
C THR A 480 4.96 -30.18 -93.27
N ALA A 481 6.06 -29.97 -94.00
CA ALA A 481 6.18 -30.05 -95.46
C ALA A 481 5.21 -29.08 -96.19
N GLY A 482 5.77 -28.03 -96.81
CA GLY A 482 5.07 -27.02 -97.59
C GLY A 482 5.78 -25.67 -97.53
#